data_AF-A0A1G9QGB7-F1
#
_entry.id   AF-A0A1G9QGB7-F1
#
_cell.length_a   1.000
_cell.length_b   1.000
_cell.length_c   1.000
_cell.angle_alpha   90.00
_cell.angle_beta   90.00
_cell.angle_gamma   90.00
#
_symmetry.space_group_name_H-M   'P 1'
#
loop_
_entity.id
_entity.type
_entity.pdbx_description
1 polymer ?
#
loop_
_entity_poly.entity_id
_entity_poly.type
_entity_poly.pdbx_seq_one_letter_code
_entity_poly.pdbx_strand_id
1 'polypeptide(L)' 'MESTAERLRKEGRKEGMAKGITLTLKSLLEQRFSEELPEDIKQSMEKADREDLIKIRDNIFDIEDVEDVRELLK' A
#
# COMPACT_ATOMS: atom_id res chain seq x y z
N MET A 1 -10.59 -25.02 18.63
CA MET A 1 -11.40 -23.83 18.25
C MET A 1 -10.58 -22.61 18.61
N GLU A 2 -10.40 -21.67 17.67
CA GLU A 2 -9.79 -20.36 17.94
C GLU A 2 -10.77 -19.53 18.78
N SER A 3 -10.29 -18.85 19.81
CA SER A 3 -11.12 -17.97 20.64
C SER A 3 -11.47 -16.68 19.91
N THR A 4 -12.58 -16.03 20.27
CA THR A 4 -12.93 -14.69 19.74
C THR A 4 -11.80 -13.69 19.93
N ALA A 5 -11.07 -13.76 21.06
CA ALA A 5 -9.94 -12.88 21.35
C ALA A 5 -8.74 -13.13 20.42
N GLU A 6 -8.42 -14.38 20.09
CA GLU A 6 -7.37 -14.71 19.13
C GLU A 6 -7.72 -14.24 17.71
N ARG A 7 -8.98 -14.46 17.30
CA ARG A 7 -9.48 -13.99 15.99
C ARG A 7 -9.34 -12.47 15.84
N LEU A 8 -9.82 -11.70 16.83
CA LEU A 8 -9.71 -10.23 16.81
C LEU A 8 -8.26 -9.74 16.82
N ARG A 9 -7.38 -10.39 17.59
CA ARG A 9 -5.94 -10.05 17.56
C ARG A 9 -5.32 -10.32 16.20
N LYS A 10 -5.71 -11.41 15.54
CA LYS A 10 -5.21 -11.79 14.22
C LYS A 10 -5.70 -10.82 13.14
N GLU A 11 -6.97 -10.43 13.19
CA GLU A 11 -7.55 -9.41 12.31
C GLU A 11 -6.84 -8.06 12.50
N GLY A 12 -6.69 -7.60 13.74
CA GLY A 12 -5.97 -6.34 14.03
C GLY A 12 -4.51 -6.34 13.56
N ARG A 13 -3.80 -7.47 13.68
CA ARG A 13 -2.43 -7.59 13.13
C ARG A 13 -2.42 -7.50 11.61
N LYS A 14 -3.40 -8.11 10.93
CA LYS A 14 -3.51 -8.06 9.48
C LYS A 14 -3.80 -6.63 9.00
N GLU A 15 -4.75 -5.95 9.63
CA GLU A 15 -5.08 -4.55 9.31
C GLU A 15 -3.89 -3.62 9.56
N GLY A 16 -3.20 -3.77 10.70
CA GLY A 16 -2.01 -2.99 11.02
C GLY A 16 -0.89 -3.21 10.00
N MET A 17 -0.69 -4.45 9.55
CA MET A 17 0.29 -4.77 8.52
C MET A 17 -0.07 -4.16 7.16
N ALA A 18 -1.35 -4.21 6.76
CA ALA A 18 -1.82 -3.60 5.52
C ALA A 18 -1.59 -2.08 5.54
N LYS A 19 -2.02 -1.40 6.62
CA LYS A 19 -1.79 0.05 6.81
C LYS A 19 -0.30 0.41 6.80
N GLY A 20 0.52 -0.40 7.45
CA GLY A 20 1.98 -0.20 7.47
C GLY A 20 2.59 -0.24 6.07
N ILE A 21 2.22 -1.25 5.26
CA ILE A 21 2.69 -1.37 3.87
C ILE A 21 2.26 -0.16 3.05
N THR A 22 0.99 0.24 3.12
CA THR A 22 0.48 1.41 2.39
C THR A 22 1.26 2.68 2.74
N LEU A 23 1.47 2.95 4.03
CA LEU A 23 2.22 4.13 4.49
C LEU A 23 3.68 4.11 4.02
N THR A 24 4.34 2.95 4.08
CA THR A 24 5.73 2.81 3.61
C THR A 24 5.82 3.07 2.11
N LEU A 25 4.93 2.49 1.31
CA LEU A 25 4.95 2.67 -0.15
C LEU A 25 4.66 4.12 -0.54
N LYS A 26 3.69 4.79 0.10
CA LYS A 26 3.42 6.22 -0.12
C LYS A 26 4.68 7.05 0.12
N SER A 27 5.32 6.86 1.28
CA SER A 27 6.53 7.61 1.62
C SER A 27 7.69 7.36 0.65
N LEU A 28 7.86 6.13 0.17
CA LEU A 28 8.91 5.80 -0.82
C LEU A 28 8.64 6.45 -2.17
N LEU A 29 7.39 6.42 -2.64
CA LEU A 29 7.00 7.06 -3.89
C LEU A 29 7.15 8.58 -3.81
N GLU A 30 6.72 9.22 -2.71
CA GLU A 30 6.91 10.66 -2.50
C GLU A 30 8.40 11.04 -2.47
N GLN A 31 9.23 10.23 -1.82
CA GLN A 31 10.69 10.42 -1.85
C GLN A 31 11.26 10.27 -3.25
N ARG A 32 10.75 9.32 -4.04
CA ARG A 32 11.22 9.04 -5.39
C ARG A 32 10.85 10.15 -6.36
N PHE A 33 9.61 10.63 -6.31
CA PHE A 33 9.13 11.70 -7.17
C PHE A 33 9.56 13.10 -6.69
N SER A 34 10.08 13.19 -5.45
CA SER A 34 10.41 14.47 -4.80
C SER A 34 9.21 15.42 -4.71
N GLU A 35 8.00 14.86 -4.67
CA GLU A 35 6.73 15.56 -4.58
C GLU A 35 5.71 14.74 -3.80
N GLU A 36 4.64 15.39 -3.37
CA GLU A 36 3.53 14.73 -2.68
C GLU A 36 2.68 13.94 -3.69
N LEU A 37 2.27 12.72 -3.32
CA LEU A 37 1.42 11.91 -4.19
C LEU A 37 0.05 12.58 -4.42
N PRO A 38 -0.48 12.56 -5.65
CA PRO A 38 -1.84 12.99 -5.92
C PRO A 38 -2.88 12.25 -5.07
N GLU A 39 -3.94 12.97 -4.70
CA GLU A 39 -4.95 12.47 -3.75
C GLU A 39 -5.70 11.24 -4.28
N ASP A 40 -5.90 11.15 -5.60
CA ASP A 40 -6.51 9.97 -6.24
C ASP A 40 -5.66 8.70 -6.05
N ILE A 41 -4.32 8.83 -6.14
CA ILE A 41 -3.39 7.72 -5.89
C ILE A 41 -3.42 7.33 -4.42
N LYS A 42 -3.35 8.31 -3.53
CA LYS A 42 -3.37 8.06 -2.09
C LYS A 42 -4.61 7.29 -1.67
N GLN A 43 -5.78 7.64 -2.19
CA GLN A 43 -7.03 6.94 -1.93
C GLN A 43 -7.07 5.56 -2.58
N SER A 44 -6.50 5.42 -3.78
CA SER A 44 -6.42 4.12 -4.47
C SER A 44 -5.55 3.14 -3.69
N MET A 45 -4.38 3.58 -3.20
CA MET A 45 -3.49 2.75 -2.37
C MET A 45 -4.09 2.38 -1.00
N GLU A 46 -4.99 3.18 -0.44
CA GLU A 46 -5.68 2.85 0.81
C GLU A 46 -6.78 1.80 0.63
N LYS A 47 -7.36 1.73 -0.58
CA LYS A 47 -8.38 0.76 -0.95
C LYS A 47 -7.82 -0.48 -1.63
N ALA A 48 -6.59 -0.38 -2.13
CA ALA A 48 -5.88 -1.45 -2.81
C ALA A 48 -5.77 -2.68 -1.90
N ASP A 49 -5.89 -3.85 -2.53
CA ASP A 49 -5.65 -5.08 -1.81
C ASP A 49 -4.15 -5.32 -1.59
N ARG A 50 -3.83 -6.40 -0.88
CA ARG A 50 -2.44 -6.72 -0.56
C ARG A 50 -1.63 -7.09 -1.82
N GLU A 51 -2.24 -7.65 -2.85
CA GLU A 51 -1.54 -8.09 -4.06
C GLU A 51 -1.10 -6.88 -4.87
N ASP A 52 -1.95 -5.87 -5.01
CA ASP A 52 -1.63 -4.63 -5.71
C ASP A 52 -0.53 -3.84 -5.00
N LEU A 53 -0.59 -3.75 -3.68
CA LEU A 53 0.48 -3.14 -2.89
C LEU A 53 1.81 -3.90 -3.01
N ILE A 54 1.76 -5.23 -3.16
CA ILE A 54 2.95 -6.05 -3.41
C ILE A 54 3.52 -5.78 -4.82
N LYS A 55 2.68 -5.61 -5.84
CA LYS A 55 3.14 -5.24 -7.19
C LYS A 55 3.89 -3.91 -7.16
N ILE A 56 3.35 -2.90 -6.46
CA ILE A 56 4.03 -1.61 -6.30
C ILE A 56 5.37 -1.78 -5.59
N ARG A 57 5.41 -2.56 -4.49
CA ARG A 57 6.66 -2.85 -3.76
C ARG A 57 7.72 -3.46 -4.68
N ASP A 58 7.33 -4.45 -5.47
CA ASP A 58 8.28 -5.23 -6.28
C ASP A 58 8.80 -4.42 -7.47
N ASN A 59 8.03 -3.45 -7.96
CA ASN A 59 8.41 -2.56 -9.07
C ASN A 59 8.82 -1.16 -8.59
N ILE A 60 9.04 -0.94 -7.28
CA ILE A 60 9.25 0.42 -6.72
C ILE A 60 10.46 1.15 -7.32
N PHE A 61 11.44 0.39 -7.81
CA PHE A 61 12.63 0.93 -8.45
C PHE A 61 12.46 1.18 -9.95
N ASP A 62 11.43 0.61 -10.56
CA ASP A 62 11.10 0.69 -12.00
C ASP A 62 10.01 1.73 -12.29
N ILE A 63 9.22 2.12 -11.28
CA ILE A 63 8.24 3.21 -11.38
C ILE A 63 8.96 4.53 -11.68
N GLU A 64 8.75 5.16 -12.83
CA GLU A 64 9.39 6.43 -13.20
C GLU A 64 8.55 7.62 -12.74
N ASP A 65 7.22 7.51 -12.81
CA ASP A 65 6.29 8.58 -12.46
C ASP A 65 4.98 8.07 -11.84
N VAL A 66 4.05 9.01 -11.60
CA VAL A 66 2.77 8.73 -10.95
C VAL A 66 1.82 7.92 -11.84
N GLU A 67 1.95 7.98 -13.18
CA GLU A 67 1.13 7.18 -14.08
C GLU A 67 1.46 5.69 -13.99
N ASP A 68 2.73 5.34 -13.82
CA ASP A 68 3.12 3.94 -13.58
C ASP A 68 2.45 3.37 -12.32
N VAL A 69 2.31 4.19 -11.28
CA VAL A 69 1.57 3.82 -10.06
C VAL A 69 0.09 3.59 -10.37
N ARG A 70 -0.53 4.40 -11.24
CA ARG A 70 -1.92 4.20 -11.68
C ARG A 70 -2.09 2.89 -12.42
N GLU A 71 -1.13 2.51 -13.26
CA GLU A 71 -1.19 1.24 -14.00
C GLU A 71 -1.11 0.02 -13.09
N LEU A 72 -0.31 0.10 -12.02
CA LEU A 72 -0.15 -0.98 -11.04
C LEU A 72 -1.33 -1.12 -10.06
N LEU A 73 -2.16 -0.08 -9.92
CA LEU A 73 -3.34 -0.02 -9.04
C LEU A 73 -4.66 -0.37 -9.75
N LYS A 74 -4.62 -0.80 -11.01
CA LYS A 74 -5.81 -1.21 -11.79
C LYS A 74 -6.25 -2.64 -11.53
#